data_AF-A0A834TRQ8-F1
#
_entry.id   AF-A0A834TRQ8-F1
#
_cell.length_a   1.000
_cell.length_b   1.000
_cell.length_c   1.000
_cell.angle_alpha   90.00
_cell.angle_beta   90.00
_cell.angle_gamma   90.00
#
_symmetry.space_group_name_H-M   'P 1'
#
loop_
_entity.id
_entity.type
_entity.pdbx_description
1 polymer ?
#
loop_
_entity_poly.entity_id
_entity_poly.type
_entity_poly.pdbx_seq_one_letter_code
_entity_poly.pdbx_strand_id
1 'polypeptide(L)'
;MLTLPRFVNTTIRLLDFPLTLSTSFPPRFSHYSFPTSKRFFRSRFENPPHMAPPPSSSSSTSKILVEYAKTNRSSCKICSENIDTHALRLGVVFRHNRGFAVTKWHHLRCFPLDSKIDVSPEAIEGFSSLETSDKEAIMKHLAGDDKSQEEVHEATEDVENELQESDSKKRKVHEATVENELQESVSKKREVDINFSASYVKSKYKDATLLPKWKAFETVIFLGRDDGLHDSSKIAAFDFDGCLAKTDVKRVGADAWSLMFSSIPDKLQSLYNDGFKLVIFTNESNIERWKNKRQVAVDSKVGRLNSFIKKVKVPIQVFIACGLGKSGKAGSKEDDLFRKPKPGVWQLMEKHFNSGIPIDMDQSFYVGDAAGREQDHSDADIKFAEAIGLKFYVPEDYFDA
;
A
#
# COMPACT_ATOMS: atom_id res chain seq x y z
N MET A 1 -19.62 -33.05 -58.06
CA MET A 1 -19.28 -33.22 -59.48
C MET A 1 -18.35 -32.08 -59.87
N LEU A 2 -17.10 -32.42 -60.25
CA LEU A 2 -16.18 -31.72 -61.18
C LEU A 2 -15.78 -30.25 -60.85
N THR A 3 -14.55 -29.75 -60.91
CA THR A 3 -13.18 -30.20 -61.25
C THR A 3 -12.24 -29.02 -60.90
N LEU A 4 -11.00 -29.29 -60.48
CA LEU A 4 -9.90 -28.32 -60.27
C LEU A 4 -9.47 -27.59 -61.57
N PRO A 5 -8.68 -26.50 -61.46
CA PRO A 5 -7.32 -26.60 -61.99
C PRO A 5 -6.19 -25.90 -61.19
N ARG A 6 -5.11 -26.66 -61.05
CA ARG A 6 -3.66 -26.39 -61.25
C ARG A 6 -2.93 -25.18 -60.62
N PHE A 7 -1.89 -25.58 -59.89
CA PHE A 7 -0.67 -24.90 -59.45
C PHE A 7 0.14 -24.21 -60.56
N VAL A 8 0.83 -23.13 -60.19
CA VAL A 8 2.12 -22.72 -60.79
C VAL A 8 3.11 -22.38 -59.66
N ASN A 9 4.26 -23.07 -59.70
CA ASN A 9 5.45 -22.88 -58.87
C ASN A 9 6.21 -21.61 -59.28
N THR A 10 6.67 -20.81 -58.30
CA THR A 10 7.76 -19.86 -58.52
C THR A 10 8.83 -20.05 -57.46
N THR A 11 9.92 -20.68 -57.90
CA THR A 11 11.20 -20.84 -57.23
C THR A 11 11.91 -19.48 -57.14
N ILE A 12 12.24 -19.00 -55.94
CA ILE A 12 13.19 -17.89 -55.77
C ILE A 12 14.55 -18.47 -55.37
N ARG A 13 15.55 -18.12 -56.19
CA ARG A 13 16.94 -18.56 -56.14
C ARG A 13 17.68 -17.97 -54.94
N LEU A 14 18.43 -18.84 -54.29
CA LEU A 14 19.57 -18.50 -53.43
C LEU A 14 20.64 -17.79 -54.28
N LEU A 15 21.18 -16.70 -53.76
CA LEU A 15 22.39 -16.07 -54.27
C LEU A 15 23.49 -16.24 -53.21
N ASP A 16 24.47 -17.07 -53.57
CA ASP A 16 25.78 -17.19 -52.94
C ASP A 16 26.59 -15.90 -53.15
N PHE A 17 27.27 -15.44 -52.11
CA PHE A 17 28.44 -14.57 -52.22
C PHE A 17 29.57 -15.12 -51.31
N PRO A 18 30.84 -15.06 -51.76
CA PRO A 18 31.89 -15.94 -51.29
C PRO A 18 32.65 -15.44 -50.04
N LEU A 19 33.23 -16.44 -49.35
CA LEU A 19 34.20 -16.35 -48.27
C LEU A 19 35.48 -15.60 -48.68
N THR A 20 36.02 -14.78 -47.77
CA THR A 20 37.47 -14.56 -47.65
C THR A 20 37.89 -14.59 -46.17
N LEU A 21 38.80 -15.52 -45.86
CA LEU A 21 39.59 -15.51 -44.63
C LEU A 21 40.72 -14.47 -44.77
N SER A 22 41.04 -13.77 -43.68
CA SER A 22 42.39 -13.26 -43.46
C SER A 22 42.70 -13.18 -41.96
N THR A 23 43.82 -13.81 -41.63
CA THR A 23 44.46 -13.98 -40.33
C THR A 23 45.41 -12.82 -40.02
N SER A 24 45.41 -12.27 -38.79
CA SER A 24 46.62 -11.74 -38.14
C SER A 24 46.38 -11.26 -36.69
N PHE A 25 47.05 -11.92 -35.74
CA PHE A 25 47.54 -11.40 -34.44
C PHE A 25 49.05 -11.03 -34.61
N PRO A 26 49.80 -10.48 -33.62
CA PRO A 26 49.56 -9.48 -32.56
C PRO A 26 50.65 -8.34 -32.64
N PRO A 27 51.03 -7.53 -31.60
CA PRO A 27 51.68 -7.97 -30.36
C PRO A 27 51.32 -7.20 -29.04
N ARG A 28 51.87 -7.76 -27.96
CA ARG A 28 51.88 -7.39 -26.52
C ARG A 28 52.72 -6.15 -26.17
N PHE A 29 52.64 -5.81 -24.86
CA PHE A 29 53.46 -4.98 -23.97
C PHE A 29 52.90 -3.55 -23.76
N SER A 30 52.79 -3.03 -22.53
CA SER A 30 53.73 -3.10 -21.42
C SER A 30 53.06 -2.93 -20.04
N HIS A 31 53.65 -3.60 -19.06
CA HIS A 31 53.53 -3.29 -17.64
C HIS A 31 54.13 -1.90 -17.37
N TYR A 32 53.43 -1.06 -16.62
CA TYR A 32 54.06 0.02 -15.88
C TYR A 32 53.95 -0.25 -14.38
N SER A 33 55.08 -0.66 -13.83
CA SER A 33 55.41 -0.63 -12.42
C SER A 33 56.09 0.70 -12.13
N PHE A 34 55.70 1.39 -11.07
CA PHE A 34 56.46 2.48 -10.44
C PHE A 34 56.16 2.51 -8.93
N PRO A 35 57.04 3.08 -8.10
CA PRO A 35 57.78 2.30 -7.13
C PRO A 35 57.37 2.55 -5.67
N THR A 36 57.83 1.64 -4.84
CA THR A 36 57.93 1.72 -3.39
C THR A 36 58.72 2.93 -2.90
N SER A 37 58.17 3.72 -1.96
CA SER A 37 58.84 3.98 -0.67
C SER A 37 58.06 4.87 0.30
N LYS A 38 57.94 4.33 1.52
CA LYS A 38 58.25 4.94 2.82
C LYS A 38 57.24 5.89 3.50
N ARG A 39 56.75 5.33 4.61
CA ARG A 39 56.82 5.81 6.02
C ARG A 39 55.66 6.66 6.56
N PHE A 40 54.92 5.99 7.44
CA PHE A 40 54.60 6.38 8.82
C PHE A 40 54.24 7.85 9.10
N PHE A 41 52.97 8.08 9.41
CA PHE A 41 52.57 8.83 10.61
C PHE A 41 51.31 8.19 11.20
N ARG A 42 51.44 7.64 12.40
CA ARG A 42 50.36 7.07 13.20
C ARG A 42 49.92 8.17 14.17
N SER A 43 48.82 8.88 13.91
CA SER A 43 48.20 9.72 14.94
C SER A 43 47.06 8.94 15.59
N ARG A 44 47.22 8.77 16.90
CA ARG A 44 46.26 8.21 17.84
C ARG A 44 45.11 9.21 17.93
N PHE A 45 43.89 8.82 17.54
CA PHE A 45 42.68 9.53 17.95
C PHE A 45 42.06 8.75 19.10
N GLU A 46 42.03 9.39 20.27
CA GLU A 46 41.42 8.90 21.49
C GLU A 46 39.89 8.94 21.36
N ASN A 47 39.22 7.90 21.86
CA ASN A 47 37.76 7.84 21.94
C ASN A 47 37.24 8.81 23.02
N PRO A 48 36.19 9.61 22.77
CA PRO A 48 35.54 10.39 23.82
C PRO A 48 34.62 9.52 24.70
N PRO A 49 34.36 9.93 25.95
CA PRO A 49 33.77 9.07 26.98
C PRO A 49 32.24 8.93 26.84
N HIS A 50 31.80 7.76 27.29
CA HIS A 50 30.41 7.33 27.48
C HIS A 50 29.58 8.37 28.25
N MET A 51 28.54 8.93 27.63
CA MET A 51 27.49 9.69 28.32
C MET A 51 26.33 8.76 28.68
N ALA A 52 25.94 8.78 29.96
CA ALA A 52 24.81 8.01 30.49
C ALA A 52 23.46 8.50 29.91
N PRO A 53 22.46 7.63 29.75
CA PRO A 53 21.14 8.04 29.26
C PRO A 53 20.37 8.83 30.33
N PRO A 54 19.56 9.82 29.95
CA PRO A 54 18.73 10.58 30.89
C PRO A 54 17.52 9.74 31.38
N PRO A 55 16.93 10.09 32.53
CA PRO A 55 15.89 9.30 33.19
C PRO A 55 14.54 9.36 32.46
N SER A 56 13.77 8.27 32.62
CA SER A 56 12.40 8.06 32.18
C SER A 56 11.39 9.03 32.84
N SER A 57 10.58 9.72 32.03
CA SER A 57 9.17 10.14 32.24
C SER A 57 8.86 11.22 31.19
N SER A 58 7.78 11.18 30.42
CA SER A 58 6.38 11.03 30.81
C SER A 58 5.58 10.56 29.59
N SER A 59 4.62 9.66 29.80
CA SER A 59 3.66 9.30 28.77
C SER A 59 2.91 10.56 28.33
N SER A 60 3.02 10.92 27.05
CA SER A 60 2.13 11.92 26.46
C SER A 60 0.73 11.30 26.36
N THR A 61 -0.05 11.38 27.44
CA THR A 61 -1.46 11.02 27.41
C THR A 61 -2.18 12.07 26.55
N SER A 62 -2.71 11.62 25.42
CA SER A 62 -3.62 12.43 24.61
C SER A 62 -4.85 12.73 25.46
N LYS A 63 -5.11 14.02 25.75
CA LYS A 63 -6.29 14.42 26.52
C LYS A 63 -7.50 14.55 25.59
N ILE A 64 -8.62 13.98 26.00
CA ILE A 64 -9.90 14.12 25.31
C ILE A 64 -10.65 15.29 25.94
N LEU A 65 -11.17 16.15 25.08
CA LEU A 65 -11.99 17.30 25.40
C LEU A 65 -13.35 17.12 24.74
N VAL A 66 -14.43 17.38 25.46
CA VAL A 66 -15.78 17.38 24.89
C VAL A 66 -16.49 18.68 25.24
N GLU A 67 -17.14 19.27 24.25
CA GLU A 67 -17.97 20.46 24.42
C GLU A 67 -19.01 20.58 23.30
N TYR A 68 -20.01 21.43 23.52
CA TYR A 68 -20.83 21.96 22.43
C TYR A 68 -20.04 23.01 21.66
N ALA A 69 -20.09 22.93 20.33
CA ALA A 69 -19.34 23.84 19.46
C ALA A 69 -19.82 25.29 19.66
N LYS A 70 -18.95 26.18 20.16
CA LYS A 70 -19.31 27.59 20.37
C LYS A 70 -19.60 28.36 19.09
N THR A 71 -19.05 27.90 17.96
CA THR A 71 -19.22 28.46 16.61
C THR A 71 -19.05 27.35 15.58
N ASN A 72 -19.56 27.55 14.36
CA ASN A 72 -19.41 26.64 13.23
C ASN A 72 -18.04 26.69 12.51
N ARG A 73 -17.02 27.30 13.12
CA ARG A 73 -15.69 27.47 12.50
C ARG A 73 -14.80 26.23 12.60
N SER A 74 -15.19 25.22 13.39
CA SER A 74 -14.45 23.96 13.48
C SER A 74 -14.95 22.98 12.42
N SER A 75 -14.03 22.34 11.70
CA SER A 75 -14.34 21.22 10.83
C SER A 75 -13.92 19.90 11.46
N CYS A 76 -14.75 18.87 11.25
CA CYS A 76 -14.44 17.50 11.64
C CYS A 76 -13.22 17.01 10.84
N LYS A 77 -12.18 16.51 11.51
CA LYS A 77 -10.99 16.01 10.82
C LYS A 77 -11.13 14.65 10.13
N ILE A 78 -12.29 14.00 10.23
CA ILE A 78 -12.59 12.75 9.52
C ILE A 78 -13.44 13.05 8.28
N CYS A 79 -14.67 13.51 8.43
CA CYS A 79 -15.55 13.77 7.29
C CYS A 79 -15.31 15.13 6.61
N SER A 80 -14.46 16.00 7.16
CA SER A 80 -14.17 17.35 6.66
C SER A 80 -15.34 18.35 6.66
N GLU A 81 -16.55 17.92 7.00
CA GLU A 81 -17.70 18.80 7.18
C GLU A 81 -17.55 19.72 8.40
N ASN A 82 -18.24 20.86 8.34
CA ASN A 82 -18.29 21.80 9.46
C ASN A 82 -19.11 21.20 10.61
N ILE A 83 -18.65 21.44 11.84
CA ILE A 83 -19.39 21.09 13.05
C ILE A 83 -20.24 22.30 13.40
N ASP A 84 -21.56 22.16 13.35
CA ASP A 84 -22.50 23.25 13.57
C ASP A 84 -22.40 23.85 14.98
N THR A 85 -22.76 25.14 15.11
CA THR A 85 -22.84 25.81 16.41
C THR A 85 -23.83 25.06 17.31
N HIS A 86 -23.48 24.88 18.58
CA HIS A 86 -24.17 24.05 19.58
C HIS A 86 -24.15 22.53 19.33
N ALA A 87 -23.58 22.03 18.23
CA ALA A 87 -23.44 20.60 18.04
C ALA A 87 -22.38 20.02 18.97
N LEU A 88 -22.63 18.81 19.48
CA LEU A 88 -21.69 18.08 20.32
C LEU A 88 -20.45 17.67 19.51
N ARG A 89 -19.25 17.99 20.04
CA ARG A 89 -17.99 17.63 19.41
C ARG A 89 -16.97 17.12 20.40
N LEU A 90 -16.14 16.18 19.93
CA LEU A 90 -15.04 15.63 20.69
C LEU A 90 -13.72 16.09 20.08
N GLY A 91 -12.77 16.42 20.94
CA GLY A 91 -11.49 17.01 20.58
C GLY A 91 -10.34 16.23 21.19
N VAL A 92 -9.36 15.84 20.40
CA VAL A 92 -8.09 15.31 20.92
C VAL A 92 -7.07 16.44 20.98
N VAL A 93 -6.57 16.74 22.18
CA VAL A 93 -5.61 17.83 22.42
C VAL A 93 -4.19 17.29 22.28
N PHE A 94 -3.46 17.82 21.29
CA PHE A 94 -2.05 17.51 21.06
C PHE A 94 -1.18 18.68 21.51
N ARG A 95 -0.20 18.40 22.38
CA ARG A 95 0.83 19.39 22.75
C ARG A 95 2.00 19.29 21.79
N HIS A 96 2.31 20.38 21.09
CA HIS A 96 3.49 20.48 20.24
C HIS A 96 4.73 20.75 21.10
N ASN A 97 5.91 20.24 20.69
CA ASN A 97 7.20 20.47 21.37
C ASN A 97 7.62 21.95 21.50
N ARG A 98 6.87 22.87 20.87
CA ARG A 98 7.06 24.33 20.97
C ARG A 98 6.09 25.01 21.95
N GLY A 99 5.36 24.24 22.76
CA GLY A 99 4.49 24.74 23.84
C GLY A 99 3.04 25.07 23.46
N PHE A 100 2.69 25.07 22.18
CA PHE A 100 1.31 25.31 21.73
C PHE A 100 0.49 24.02 21.73
N ALA A 101 -0.78 24.10 22.15
CA ALA A 101 -1.75 23.01 22.07
C ALA A 101 -2.64 23.15 20.83
N VAL A 102 -2.86 22.05 20.12
CA VAL A 102 -3.77 21.98 18.97
C VAL A 102 -4.82 20.92 19.24
N THR A 103 -6.09 21.31 19.17
CA THR A 103 -7.22 20.39 19.31
C THR A 103 -7.69 19.94 17.93
N LYS A 104 -7.76 18.63 17.71
CA LYS A 104 -8.39 18.06 16.52
C LYS A 104 -9.84 17.71 16.84
N TRP A 105 -10.77 18.47 16.26
CA TRP A 105 -12.21 18.31 16.49
C TRP A 105 -12.84 17.27 15.55
N HIS A 106 -13.78 16.49 16.07
CA HIS A 106 -14.56 15.48 15.36
C HIS A 106 -16.04 15.57 15.78
N HIS A 107 -16.96 15.17 14.89
CA HIS A 107 -18.34 14.85 15.29
C HIS A 107 -18.34 13.65 16.23
N LEU A 108 -19.41 13.49 17.03
CA LEU A 108 -19.61 12.32 17.88
C LEU A 108 -19.36 11.02 17.11
N ARG A 109 -20.12 10.79 16.03
CA ARG A 109 -20.04 9.59 15.17
C ARG A 109 -18.74 9.46 14.36
N CYS A 110 -17.92 10.51 14.32
CA CYS A 110 -16.66 10.53 13.57
C CYS A 110 -15.44 10.44 14.49
N PHE A 111 -15.64 10.31 15.81
CA PHE A 111 -14.53 10.30 16.74
C PHE A 111 -13.82 8.93 16.69
N PRO A 112 -12.50 8.88 16.43
CA PRO A 112 -11.79 7.62 16.32
C PRO A 112 -11.66 6.96 17.70
N LEU A 113 -12.15 5.73 17.81
CA LEU A 113 -12.01 4.90 19.01
C LEU A 113 -10.61 4.25 19.02
N ASP A 114 -9.62 4.96 19.57
CA ASP A 114 -8.30 4.37 19.80
C ASP A 114 -8.31 3.51 21.07
N SER A 115 -7.74 2.31 21.01
CA SER A 115 -7.64 1.31 22.11
C SER A 115 -6.73 1.73 23.29
N LYS A 116 -6.40 3.02 23.40
CA LYS A 116 -5.60 3.64 24.47
C LYS A 116 -6.34 4.79 25.17
N ILE A 117 -7.62 5.01 24.84
CA ILE A 117 -8.45 6.01 25.48
C ILE A 117 -8.95 5.44 26.80
N ASP A 118 -8.57 6.06 27.90
CA ASP A 118 -9.14 5.76 29.21
C ASP A 118 -10.60 6.23 29.21
N VAL A 119 -11.53 5.28 29.29
CA VAL A 119 -12.99 5.50 29.16
C VAL A 119 -13.61 5.97 30.50
N SER A 120 -12.79 6.29 31.50
CA SER A 120 -13.28 6.87 32.76
C SER A 120 -13.86 8.28 32.51
N PRO A 121 -15.11 8.58 32.93
CA PRO A 121 -15.73 9.92 32.79
C PRO A 121 -14.87 11.06 33.35
N GLU A 122 -14.04 10.78 34.34
CA GLU A 122 -13.13 11.73 35.01
C GLU A 122 -11.89 12.09 34.16
N ALA A 123 -11.56 11.27 33.14
CA ALA A 123 -10.45 11.51 32.22
C ALA A 123 -10.84 12.40 31.01
N ILE A 124 -12.14 12.63 30.81
CA ILE A 124 -12.69 13.43 29.70
C ILE A 124 -12.94 14.86 30.18
N GLU A 125 -12.11 15.79 29.69
CA GLU A 125 -12.25 17.21 30.01
C GLU A 125 -13.55 17.77 29.40
N GLY A 126 -14.36 18.46 30.20
CA GLY A 126 -15.64 19.04 29.75
C GLY A 126 -16.87 18.11 29.84
N PHE A 127 -16.69 16.83 30.19
CA PHE A 127 -17.79 15.86 30.28
C PHE A 127 -18.87 16.25 31.31
N SER A 128 -18.48 16.79 32.47
CA SER A 128 -19.42 17.18 33.53
C SER A 128 -20.43 18.24 33.11
N SER A 129 -20.08 19.08 32.14
CA SER A 129 -20.87 20.23 31.67
C SER A 129 -21.88 19.89 30.57
N LEU A 130 -21.96 18.62 30.15
CA LEU A 130 -22.90 18.14 29.13
C LEU A 130 -24.25 17.74 29.73
N GLU A 131 -25.29 17.72 28.88
CA GLU A 131 -26.59 17.16 29.24
C GLU A 131 -26.52 15.65 29.47
N THR A 132 -27.44 15.12 30.28
CA THR A 132 -27.44 13.70 30.68
C THR A 132 -27.58 12.75 29.48
N SER A 133 -28.42 13.10 28.50
CA SER A 133 -28.61 12.36 27.24
C SER A 133 -27.32 12.27 26.42
N ASP A 134 -26.58 13.38 26.30
CA ASP A 134 -25.33 13.42 25.53
C ASP A 134 -24.18 12.71 26.24
N LYS A 135 -24.15 12.73 27.58
CA LYS A 135 -23.22 11.92 28.38
C LYS A 135 -23.40 10.44 28.08
N GLU A 136 -24.64 9.96 28.03
CA GLU A 136 -24.95 8.57 27.68
C GLU A 136 -24.56 8.24 26.24
N ALA A 137 -24.83 9.15 25.28
CA ALA A 137 -24.47 8.98 23.88
C ALA A 137 -22.94 8.85 23.70
N ILE A 138 -22.15 9.65 24.42
CA ILE A 138 -20.68 9.56 24.41
C ILE A 138 -20.21 8.23 25.01
N MET A 139 -20.72 7.86 26.18
CA MET A 139 -20.30 6.62 26.85
C MET A 139 -20.64 5.39 26.00
N LYS A 140 -21.82 5.37 25.38
CA LYS A 140 -22.20 4.30 24.44
C LYS A 140 -21.28 4.26 23.21
N HIS A 141 -21.01 5.42 22.61
CA HIS A 141 -20.15 5.51 21.43
C HIS A 141 -18.70 5.11 21.75
N LEU A 142 -18.18 5.47 22.93
CA LEU A 142 -16.83 5.11 23.37
C LEU A 142 -16.69 3.64 23.80
N ALA A 143 -17.78 2.97 24.19
CA ALA A 143 -17.79 1.57 24.60
C ALA A 143 -17.83 0.55 23.45
N GLY A 144 -17.99 0.99 22.18
CA GLY A 144 -17.90 0.13 21.00
C GLY A 144 -19.13 -0.72 20.66
N ASP A 145 -20.26 -0.50 21.33
CA ASP A 145 -21.53 -1.20 21.02
C ASP A 145 -22.36 -0.38 20.02
N ASP A 146 -22.13 -0.62 18.72
CA ASP A 146 -22.93 0.00 17.66
C ASP A 146 -24.04 -0.95 17.17
N LYS A 147 -25.22 -0.81 17.79
CA LYS A 147 -26.50 -1.05 17.10
C LYS A 147 -27.05 0.30 16.68
N SER A 148 -27.00 0.54 15.37
CA SER A 148 -27.63 1.66 14.68
C SER A 148 -29.13 1.70 14.93
N GLN A 149 -29.68 2.91 15.15
CA GLN A 149 -30.79 3.43 14.32
C GLN A 149 -30.68 4.95 14.23
N GLU A 150 -30.82 5.45 13.01
CA GLU A 150 -31.21 6.82 12.70
C GLU A 150 -32.74 6.88 12.66
N GLU A 151 -33.34 7.91 13.24
CA GLU A 151 -34.28 8.79 12.53
C GLU A 151 -34.62 10.03 13.38
N VAL A 152 -34.80 11.15 12.70
CA VAL A 152 -35.14 12.48 13.22
C VAL A 152 -36.53 12.83 12.69
N HIS A 153 -37.48 13.19 13.56
CA HIS A 153 -38.28 14.43 13.52
C HIS A 153 -39.52 14.33 14.43
N GLU A 154 -39.48 15.13 15.50
CA GLU A 154 -40.47 16.15 15.87
C GLU A 154 -41.93 15.77 16.20
N ALA A 155 -42.31 16.17 17.42
CA ALA A 155 -43.60 16.74 17.89
C ALA A 155 -44.36 15.96 18.99
N THR A 156 -44.30 16.60 20.18
CA THR A 156 -45.38 16.84 21.16
C THR A 156 -45.92 15.73 22.08
N GLU A 157 -45.77 16.04 23.38
CA GLU A 157 -46.72 15.90 24.49
C GLU A 157 -46.95 14.53 25.17
N ASP A 158 -46.49 14.51 26.43
CA ASP A 158 -47.28 14.25 27.64
C ASP A 158 -47.47 12.84 28.25
N VAL A 159 -46.98 12.77 29.50
CA VAL A 159 -47.62 12.24 30.72
C VAL A 159 -47.40 10.77 31.11
N GLU A 160 -46.48 10.64 32.09
CA GLU A 160 -46.58 10.02 33.43
C GLU A 160 -47.01 8.55 33.70
N ASN A 161 -46.31 8.04 34.73
CA ASN A 161 -46.73 7.16 35.83
C ASN A 161 -46.72 5.64 35.61
N GLU A 162 -45.78 4.96 36.29
CA GLU A 162 -45.98 4.21 37.57
C GLU A 162 -46.36 2.76 37.27
N LEU A 163 -45.99 1.69 37.98
CA LEU A 163 -45.28 1.39 39.21
C LEU A 163 -44.97 -0.12 39.10
N GLN A 164 -43.94 -0.62 39.79
CA GLN A 164 -44.08 -1.62 40.87
C GLN A 164 -42.82 -2.44 41.07
N GLU A 165 -42.46 -2.45 42.35
CA GLU A 165 -41.35 -3.08 43.02
C GLU A 165 -41.46 -4.60 43.03
N SER A 166 -40.31 -5.29 43.09
CA SER A 166 -40.17 -6.37 44.06
C SER A 166 -38.72 -6.47 44.54
N ASP A 167 -38.62 -6.51 45.87
CA ASP A 167 -37.44 -6.35 46.72
C ASP A 167 -36.63 -7.65 46.86
N SER A 168 -35.35 -7.50 47.19
CA SER A 168 -34.57 -8.31 48.17
C SER A 168 -33.19 -8.83 47.72
N LYS A 169 -32.20 -7.93 47.81
CA LYS A 169 -30.93 -8.06 48.58
C LYS A 169 -30.13 -9.38 48.55
N LYS A 170 -28.90 -9.32 48.00
CA LYS A 170 -27.64 -9.62 48.75
C LYS A 170 -26.34 -9.18 48.04
N ARG A 171 -25.76 -8.09 48.57
CA ARG A 171 -24.34 -7.88 48.97
C ARG A 171 -23.18 -8.43 48.10
N LYS A 172 -22.46 -7.45 47.51
CA LYS A 172 -21.05 -7.05 47.78
C LYS A 172 -19.86 -7.81 47.15
N VAL A 173 -19.01 -7.00 46.50
CA VAL A 173 -17.52 -7.08 46.33
C VAL A 173 -16.97 -7.86 45.12
N HIS A 174 -16.57 -7.07 44.11
CA HIS A 174 -15.24 -6.95 43.49
C HIS A 174 -14.40 -8.20 43.12
N GLU A 175 -13.94 -8.14 41.87
CA GLU A 175 -12.55 -8.33 41.44
C GLU A 175 -12.07 -9.73 41.03
N ALA A 176 -11.89 -9.86 39.70
CA ALA A 176 -10.78 -10.50 38.97
C ALA A 176 -10.52 -12.02 39.19
N THR A 177 -9.94 -12.79 38.27
CA THR A 177 -9.15 -12.46 37.08
C THR A 177 -9.24 -13.65 36.13
N VAL A 178 -9.36 -13.34 34.85
CA VAL A 178 -9.13 -14.23 33.72
C VAL A 178 -7.62 -14.43 33.57
N GLU A 179 -7.15 -15.67 33.59
CA GLU A 179 -5.81 -16.03 33.14
C GLU A 179 -5.92 -16.97 31.92
N ASN A 180 -5.17 -16.57 30.89
CA ASN A 180 -4.58 -17.40 29.85
C ASN A 180 -5.48 -18.03 28.78
N GLU A 181 -5.85 -17.21 27.81
CA GLU A 181 -5.55 -17.52 26.41
C GLU A 181 -4.88 -16.29 25.77
N LEU A 182 -3.56 -16.22 25.90
CA LEU A 182 -2.72 -15.20 25.30
C LEU A 182 -1.78 -15.89 24.31
N GLN A 183 -2.13 -15.86 23.03
CA GLN A 183 -1.15 -15.90 21.95
C GLN A 183 -1.79 -15.41 20.66
N GLU A 184 -1.83 -14.09 20.47
CA GLU A 184 -1.56 -13.45 19.19
C GLU A 184 -1.58 -11.93 19.35
N SER A 185 -0.39 -11.36 19.54
CA SER A 185 -0.19 -9.93 19.34
C SER A 185 1.17 -9.76 18.69
N VAL A 186 1.22 -9.30 17.43
CA VAL A 186 2.18 -8.33 16.89
C VAL A 186 1.71 -7.92 15.48
N SER A 187 1.75 -6.60 15.21
CA SER A 187 1.55 -5.90 13.91
C SER A 187 0.18 -5.26 13.63
N LYS A 188 -0.15 -4.14 14.29
CA LYS A 188 -1.18 -3.23 13.75
C LYS A 188 -0.56 -2.13 12.88
N LYS A 189 -0.52 -2.45 11.58
CA LYS A 189 -0.31 -1.62 10.39
C LYS A 189 -1.20 -0.37 10.47
N ARG A 190 -0.70 0.82 10.13
CA ARG A 190 -1.55 2.01 9.92
C ARG A 190 -2.42 1.73 8.68
N GLU A 191 -3.66 1.33 8.89
CA GLU A 191 -4.59 1.10 7.79
C GLU A 191 -5.00 2.45 7.18
N VAL A 192 -4.78 2.58 5.87
CA VAL A 192 -5.44 3.60 5.07
C VAL A 192 -6.84 3.04 4.76
N ASP A 193 -7.87 3.84 5.02
CA ASP A 193 -9.24 3.48 4.66
C ASP A 193 -9.42 3.65 3.15
N ILE A 194 -9.38 2.54 2.42
CA ILE A 194 -9.54 2.50 0.96
C ILE A 194 -10.99 2.12 0.68
N ASN A 195 -11.81 3.12 0.37
CA ASN A 195 -13.21 2.94 -0.02
C ASN A 195 -13.33 2.44 -1.47
N PHE A 196 -13.00 1.17 -1.67
CA PHE A 196 -13.17 0.50 -2.96
C PHE A 196 -14.60 -0.01 -3.11
N SER A 197 -15.26 0.39 -4.20
CA SER A 197 -16.59 -0.10 -4.57
C SER A 197 -16.66 -0.26 -6.09
N ALA A 198 -17.47 -1.23 -6.54
CA ALA A 198 -17.70 -1.48 -7.96
C ALA A 198 -18.19 -0.23 -8.72
N SER A 199 -18.90 0.69 -8.05
CA SER A 199 -19.35 1.96 -8.63
C SER A 199 -18.21 2.93 -8.95
N TYR A 200 -17.08 2.84 -8.25
CA TYR A 200 -15.89 3.66 -8.47
C TYR A 200 -14.92 3.08 -9.51
N VAL A 201 -15.16 1.83 -9.93
CA VAL A 201 -14.36 1.15 -10.95
C VAL A 201 -14.74 1.66 -12.33
N LYS A 202 -13.74 2.09 -13.10
CA LYS A 202 -13.90 2.69 -14.43
C LYS A 202 -13.29 1.82 -15.52
N SER A 203 -13.88 1.84 -16.71
CA SER A 203 -13.33 1.23 -17.93
C SER A 203 -12.33 2.14 -18.67
N LYS A 204 -12.11 3.34 -18.16
CA LYS A 204 -11.14 4.32 -18.67
C LYS A 204 -10.27 4.81 -17.53
N TYR A 205 -9.01 5.07 -17.83
CA TYR A 205 -8.12 5.81 -16.95
C TYR A 205 -7.95 7.24 -17.50
N LYS A 206 -8.70 8.18 -16.92
CA LYS A 206 -8.79 9.56 -17.42
C LYS A 206 -9.32 9.58 -18.87
N ASP A 207 -8.53 10.09 -19.81
CA ASP A 207 -8.83 10.12 -21.25
C ASP A 207 -8.40 8.83 -21.99
N ALA A 208 -7.65 7.92 -21.34
CA ALA A 208 -7.22 6.67 -21.94
C ALA A 208 -8.28 5.57 -21.78
N THR A 209 -8.58 4.90 -22.88
CA THR A 209 -9.46 3.74 -22.91
C THR A 209 -8.68 2.48 -22.54
N LEU A 210 -9.25 1.65 -21.67
CA LEU A 210 -8.65 0.40 -21.24
C LEU A 210 -9.24 -0.78 -22.01
N LEU A 211 -8.45 -1.84 -22.19
CA LEU A 211 -8.93 -3.11 -22.73
C LEU A 211 -10.00 -3.72 -21.80
N PRO A 212 -10.92 -4.58 -22.29
CA PRO A 212 -12.11 -5.00 -21.53
C PRO A 212 -11.86 -5.54 -20.11
N LYS A 213 -10.80 -6.34 -19.93
CA LYS A 213 -10.41 -6.90 -18.62
C LYS A 213 -9.69 -5.89 -17.72
N TRP A 214 -9.14 -4.82 -18.28
CA TRP A 214 -8.43 -3.79 -17.52
C TRP A 214 -9.40 -2.73 -17.01
N LYS A 215 -9.25 -2.36 -15.74
CA LYS A 215 -10.08 -1.39 -15.05
C LYS A 215 -9.22 -0.36 -14.34
N ALA A 216 -9.83 0.75 -13.95
CA ALA A 216 -9.19 1.81 -13.17
C ALA A 216 -9.96 2.09 -11.88
N PHE A 217 -9.23 2.35 -10.81
CA PHE A 217 -9.74 2.86 -9.55
C PHE A 217 -8.74 3.91 -9.04
N GLU A 218 -9.23 5.12 -8.76
CA GLU A 218 -8.38 6.27 -8.43
C GLU A 218 -7.17 6.43 -9.38
N THR A 219 -5.94 6.27 -8.87
CA THR A 219 -4.69 6.36 -9.62
C THR A 219 -4.11 4.99 -9.97
N VAL A 220 -4.87 3.92 -9.79
CA VAL A 220 -4.47 2.53 -10.10
C VAL A 220 -5.21 2.04 -11.35
N ILE A 221 -4.46 1.42 -12.26
CA ILE A 221 -5.01 0.56 -13.32
C ILE A 221 -4.77 -0.88 -12.89
N PHE A 222 -5.77 -1.76 -12.95
CA PHE A 222 -5.63 -3.16 -12.55
C PHE A 222 -6.26 -4.09 -13.58
N LEU A 223 -5.72 -5.30 -13.66
CA LEU A 223 -6.28 -6.38 -14.46
C LEU A 223 -7.40 -7.04 -13.66
N GLY A 224 -8.61 -7.10 -14.18
CA GLY A 224 -9.73 -7.80 -13.56
C GLY A 224 -9.46 -9.30 -13.45
N ARG A 225 -10.25 -9.98 -12.61
CA ARG A 225 -10.12 -11.41 -12.33
C ARG A 225 -10.19 -12.21 -13.63
N ASP A 226 -9.23 -13.11 -13.82
CA ASP A 226 -9.24 -14.10 -14.90
C ASP A 226 -9.66 -15.47 -14.37
N ASP A 227 -10.13 -16.32 -15.28
CA ASP A 227 -10.45 -17.72 -14.97
C ASP A 227 -9.15 -18.42 -14.51
N GLY A 228 -9.21 -19.09 -13.36
CA GLY A 228 -8.05 -19.75 -12.73
C GLY A 228 -7.23 -18.87 -11.78
N LEU A 229 -7.51 -17.56 -11.64
CA LEU A 229 -6.90 -16.77 -10.58
C LEU A 229 -7.54 -17.11 -9.22
N HIS A 230 -6.78 -17.79 -8.37
CA HIS A 230 -7.20 -18.20 -7.03
C HIS A 230 -6.71 -17.22 -5.96
N ASP A 231 -7.59 -16.92 -5.00
CA ASP A 231 -7.21 -16.22 -3.78
C ASP A 231 -6.46 -17.19 -2.86
N SER A 232 -5.52 -16.67 -2.07
CA SER A 232 -4.63 -17.50 -1.26
C SER A 232 -4.16 -16.76 -0.03
N SER A 233 -3.83 -17.52 1.03
CA SER A 233 -3.07 -17.00 2.16
C SER A 233 -1.60 -16.79 1.82
N LYS A 234 -1.09 -17.42 0.75
CA LYS A 234 0.31 -17.27 0.30
C LYS A 234 0.38 -16.36 -0.91
N ILE A 235 1.08 -15.23 -0.77
CA ILE A 235 1.23 -14.23 -1.83
C ILE A 235 2.69 -14.18 -2.29
N ALA A 236 2.91 -14.45 -3.59
CA ALA A 236 4.17 -14.17 -4.24
C ALA A 236 3.99 -12.91 -5.08
N ALA A 237 4.55 -11.80 -4.61
CA ALA A 237 4.38 -10.50 -5.24
C ALA A 237 5.68 -10.01 -5.90
N PHE A 238 5.55 -9.33 -7.04
CA PHE A 238 6.69 -8.97 -7.88
C PHE A 238 6.59 -7.51 -8.37
N ASP A 239 7.72 -6.83 -8.51
CA ASP A 239 7.84 -5.74 -9.49
C ASP A 239 7.83 -6.29 -10.93
N PHE A 240 7.72 -5.41 -11.93
CA PHE A 240 7.75 -5.80 -13.33
C PHE A 240 9.02 -5.35 -14.08
N ASP A 241 9.32 -4.05 -14.11
CA ASP A 241 10.39 -3.50 -14.96
C ASP A 241 11.72 -3.59 -14.23
N GLY A 242 12.63 -4.44 -14.70
CA GLY A 242 13.89 -4.74 -14.01
C GLY A 242 13.82 -5.98 -13.11
N CYS A 243 12.61 -6.43 -12.75
CA CYS A 243 12.39 -7.66 -11.99
C CYS A 243 11.98 -8.85 -12.88
N LEU A 244 10.78 -8.80 -13.46
CA LEU A 244 10.25 -9.88 -14.31
C LEU A 244 10.58 -9.69 -15.79
N ALA A 245 10.65 -8.43 -16.23
CA ALA A 245 10.90 -8.05 -17.60
C ALA A 245 12.08 -7.08 -17.69
N LYS A 246 13.01 -7.39 -18.59
CA LYS A 246 13.98 -6.42 -19.06
C LYS A 246 13.30 -5.50 -20.05
N THR A 247 13.13 -4.24 -19.67
CA THR A 247 12.47 -3.23 -20.48
C THR A 247 13.46 -2.15 -20.85
N ASP A 248 13.46 -1.79 -22.12
CA ASP A 248 14.42 -0.82 -22.63
C ASP A 248 13.82 0.58 -22.50
N VAL A 249 14.44 1.43 -21.69
CA VAL A 249 14.03 2.83 -21.52
C VAL A 249 14.05 3.64 -22.83
N LYS A 250 14.75 3.15 -23.87
CA LYS A 250 14.84 3.79 -25.19
C LYS A 250 13.78 3.28 -26.18
N ARG A 251 13.19 2.11 -25.94
CA ARG A 251 12.17 1.52 -26.83
C ARG A 251 10.80 1.58 -26.18
N VAL A 252 9.84 2.16 -26.88
CA VAL A 252 8.45 2.24 -26.44
C VAL A 252 7.60 1.33 -27.31
N GLY A 253 6.76 0.50 -26.69
CA GLY A 253 5.86 -0.39 -27.40
C GLY A 253 5.47 -1.61 -26.57
N ALA A 254 4.35 -2.23 -26.94
CA ALA A 254 3.82 -3.44 -26.30
C ALA A 254 4.81 -4.61 -26.31
N ASP A 255 5.69 -4.67 -27.30
CA ASP A 255 6.67 -5.74 -27.49
C ASP A 255 8.11 -5.32 -27.11
N ALA A 256 8.28 -4.12 -26.53
CA ALA A 256 9.58 -3.58 -26.14
C ALA A 256 10.08 -4.18 -24.80
N TRP A 257 10.14 -5.51 -24.71
CA TRP A 257 10.55 -6.22 -23.51
C TRP A 257 11.14 -7.60 -23.83
N SER A 258 11.91 -8.14 -22.90
CA SER A 258 12.28 -9.57 -22.84
C SER A 258 12.19 -10.05 -21.40
N LEU A 259 12.21 -11.37 -21.17
CA LEU A 259 12.36 -11.90 -19.81
C LEU A 259 13.64 -11.37 -19.17
N MET A 260 13.58 -11.03 -17.89
CA MET A 260 14.77 -10.62 -17.13
C MET A 260 15.71 -11.83 -16.92
N PHE A 261 15.14 -12.97 -16.53
CA PHE A 261 15.83 -14.26 -16.42
C PHE A 261 15.04 -15.35 -17.17
N SER A 262 15.75 -16.32 -17.75
CA SER A 262 15.12 -17.39 -18.52
C SER A 262 14.30 -18.37 -17.66
N SER A 263 14.62 -18.47 -16.36
CA SER A 263 13.98 -19.32 -15.35
C SER A 263 12.61 -18.82 -14.87
N ILE A 264 12.27 -17.55 -15.12
CA ILE A 264 11.05 -16.91 -14.60
C ILE A 264 9.77 -17.71 -14.91
N PRO A 265 9.52 -18.17 -16.15
CA PRO A 265 8.30 -18.92 -16.44
C PRO A 265 8.17 -20.16 -15.56
N ASP A 266 9.25 -20.92 -15.36
CA ASP A 266 9.22 -22.17 -14.61
C ASP A 266 9.06 -21.90 -13.11
N LYS A 267 9.74 -20.88 -12.56
CA LYS A 267 9.57 -20.48 -11.15
C LYS A 267 8.15 -19.99 -10.86
N LEU A 268 7.56 -19.17 -11.72
CA LEU A 268 6.19 -18.69 -11.54
C LEU A 268 5.15 -19.82 -11.64
N GLN A 269 5.36 -20.77 -12.56
CA GLN A 269 4.54 -21.99 -12.65
C GLN A 269 4.64 -22.85 -11.38
N SER A 270 5.85 -23.06 -10.85
CA SER A 270 6.04 -23.79 -9.60
C SER A 270 5.30 -23.11 -8.45
N LEU A 271 5.48 -21.80 -8.26
CA LEU A 271 4.81 -21.05 -7.19
C LEU A 271 3.28 -21.16 -7.28
N TYR A 272 2.73 -21.02 -8.49
CA TYR A 272 1.29 -21.16 -8.70
C TYR A 272 0.80 -22.57 -8.34
N ASN A 273 1.52 -23.61 -8.75
CA ASN A 273 1.21 -25.00 -8.41
C ASN A 273 1.35 -25.27 -6.90
N ASP A 274 2.26 -24.57 -6.22
CA ASP A 274 2.44 -24.60 -4.78
C ASP A 274 1.35 -23.81 -4.03
N GLY A 275 0.36 -23.25 -4.74
CA GLY A 275 -0.79 -22.57 -4.16
C GLY A 275 -0.55 -21.10 -3.82
N PHE A 276 0.50 -20.48 -4.37
CA PHE A 276 0.67 -19.04 -4.26
C PHE A 276 -0.26 -18.31 -5.21
N LYS A 277 -0.87 -17.22 -4.72
CA LYS A 277 -1.41 -16.20 -5.59
C LYS A 277 -0.27 -15.32 -6.09
N LEU A 278 -0.15 -15.23 -7.41
CA LEU A 278 0.84 -14.40 -8.08
C LEU A 278 0.29 -12.98 -8.28
N VAL A 279 1.05 -11.97 -7.84
CA VAL A 279 0.66 -10.56 -7.95
C VAL A 279 1.80 -9.71 -8.51
N ILE A 280 1.50 -8.81 -9.44
CA ILE A 280 2.43 -7.79 -9.93
C ILE A 280 1.99 -6.42 -9.42
N PHE A 281 2.91 -5.72 -8.76
CA PHE A 281 2.78 -4.32 -8.36
C PHE A 281 3.84 -3.49 -9.07
N THR A 282 3.43 -2.62 -10.01
CA THR A 282 4.36 -1.81 -10.80
C THR A 282 4.03 -0.33 -10.75
N ASN A 283 5.05 0.50 -10.60
CA ASN A 283 4.94 1.96 -10.63
C ASN A 283 5.06 2.46 -12.09
N GLU A 284 4.10 3.23 -12.59
CA GLU A 284 4.10 3.74 -13.97
C GLU A 284 3.68 5.22 -14.06
N SER A 285 4.50 6.11 -13.49
CA SER A 285 4.20 7.55 -13.47
C SER A 285 4.14 8.18 -14.85
N ASN A 286 4.68 7.56 -15.91
CA ASN A 286 4.61 8.14 -17.26
C ASN A 286 3.17 8.21 -17.77
N ILE A 287 2.29 7.29 -17.36
CA ILE A 287 0.85 7.36 -17.68
C ILE A 287 0.24 8.67 -17.15
N GLU A 288 0.65 9.10 -15.96
CA GLU A 288 0.15 10.34 -15.36
C GLU A 288 0.85 11.60 -15.94
N ARG A 289 2.17 11.52 -16.19
CA ARG A 289 2.97 12.63 -16.71
C ARG A 289 2.64 12.96 -18.18
N TRP A 290 2.44 11.95 -19.03
CA TRP A 290 2.29 12.13 -20.47
C TRP A 290 0.85 12.36 -20.90
N LYS A 291 0.28 13.50 -20.51
CA LYS A 291 -1.14 13.81 -20.75
C LYS A 291 -1.57 13.63 -22.21
N ASN A 292 -0.79 14.17 -23.16
CA ASN A 292 -1.12 14.10 -24.59
C ASN A 292 -0.73 12.76 -25.26
N LYS A 293 -0.05 11.87 -24.54
CA LYS A 293 0.38 10.55 -25.02
C LYS A 293 -0.06 9.44 -24.06
N ARG A 294 -1.10 9.69 -23.26
CA ARG A 294 -1.51 8.80 -22.17
C ARG A 294 -1.94 7.44 -22.70
N GLN A 295 -2.74 7.43 -23.77
CA GLN A 295 -3.14 6.19 -24.43
C GLN A 295 -1.92 5.37 -24.86
N VAL A 296 -0.92 6.00 -25.48
CA VAL A 296 0.32 5.31 -25.91
C VAL A 296 1.09 4.73 -24.72
N ALA A 297 1.16 5.45 -23.59
CA ALA A 297 1.81 4.95 -22.38
C ALA A 297 1.04 3.75 -21.79
N VAL A 298 -0.29 3.84 -21.73
CA VAL A 298 -1.16 2.74 -21.28
C VAL A 298 -1.01 1.52 -22.19
N ASP A 299 -1.14 1.69 -23.51
CA ASP A 299 -1.04 0.61 -24.49
C ASP A 299 0.32 -0.09 -24.42
N SER A 300 1.40 0.68 -24.27
CA SER A 300 2.76 0.16 -24.11
C SER A 300 2.89 -0.68 -22.84
N LYS A 301 2.44 -0.18 -21.68
CA LYS A 301 2.54 -0.90 -20.41
C LYS A 301 1.65 -2.14 -20.36
N VAL A 302 0.37 -1.97 -20.68
CA VAL A 302 -0.64 -3.04 -20.71
C VAL A 302 -0.27 -4.11 -21.74
N GLY A 303 0.22 -3.71 -22.91
CA GLY A 303 0.70 -4.63 -23.94
C GLY A 303 1.84 -5.52 -23.44
N ARG A 304 2.86 -4.93 -22.81
CA ARG A 304 3.98 -5.69 -22.22
C ARG A 304 3.50 -6.69 -21.16
N LEU A 305 2.62 -6.26 -20.26
CA LEU A 305 2.06 -7.12 -19.21
C LEU A 305 1.22 -8.27 -19.79
N ASN A 306 0.36 -8.00 -20.76
CA ASN A 306 -0.45 -9.04 -21.41
C ASN A 306 0.44 -10.06 -22.14
N SER A 307 1.46 -9.60 -22.87
CA SER A 307 2.40 -10.48 -23.58
C SER A 307 3.23 -11.31 -22.58
N PHE A 308 3.62 -10.73 -21.44
CA PHE A 308 4.29 -11.45 -20.36
C PHE A 308 3.41 -12.55 -19.77
N ILE A 309 2.17 -12.25 -19.38
CA ILE A 309 1.22 -13.23 -18.81
C ILE A 309 1.01 -14.40 -19.79
N LYS A 310 0.82 -14.10 -21.08
CA LYS A 310 0.71 -15.12 -22.13
C LYS A 310 1.97 -16.01 -22.23
N LYS A 311 3.14 -15.43 -22.03
CA LYS A 311 4.43 -16.13 -22.12
C LYS A 311 4.65 -17.08 -20.94
N VAL A 312 4.28 -16.68 -19.72
CA VAL A 312 4.48 -17.48 -18.50
C VAL A 312 3.35 -18.48 -18.23
N LYS A 313 2.19 -18.29 -18.87
CA LYS A 313 1.05 -19.23 -18.86
C LYS A 313 0.52 -19.56 -17.45
N VAL A 314 0.58 -18.58 -16.54
CA VAL A 314 -0.04 -18.66 -15.21
C VAL A 314 -0.93 -17.44 -14.99
N PRO A 315 -2.06 -17.60 -14.25
CA PRO A 315 -2.89 -16.47 -13.84
C PRO A 315 -2.12 -15.55 -12.89
N ILE A 316 -2.13 -14.24 -13.18
CA ILE A 316 -1.45 -13.23 -12.37
C ILE A 316 -2.38 -12.04 -12.17
N GLN A 317 -2.55 -11.60 -10.92
CA GLN A 317 -3.25 -10.36 -10.58
C GLN A 317 -2.30 -9.17 -10.79
N VAL A 318 -2.71 -8.13 -11.51
CA VAL A 318 -1.82 -7.00 -11.82
C VAL A 318 -2.40 -5.68 -11.33
N PHE A 319 -1.55 -4.86 -10.71
CA PHE A 319 -1.84 -3.48 -10.32
C PHE A 319 -0.73 -2.54 -10.80
N ILE A 320 -1.13 -1.48 -11.49
CA ILE A 320 -0.28 -0.44 -12.04
C ILE A 320 -0.58 0.87 -11.30
N ALA A 321 0.33 1.28 -10.43
CA ALA A 321 0.25 2.56 -9.73
C ALA A 321 0.70 3.70 -10.66
N CYS A 322 -0.26 4.44 -11.20
CA CYS A 322 0.00 5.50 -12.18
C CYS A 322 0.35 6.84 -11.52
N GLY A 323 0.03 7.00 -10.24
CA GLY A 323 0.23 8.24 -9.49
C GLY A 323 1.68 8.74 -9.46
N LEU A 324 1.82 10.02 -9.08
CA LEU A 324 3.12 10.69 -8.97
C LEU A 324 3.64 10.58 -7.54
N GLY A 325 4.95 10.37 -7.41
CA GLY A 325 5.67 10.69 -6.17
C GLY A 325 6.12 12.16 -6.17
N LYS A 326 6.58 12.64 -5.01
CA LYS A 326 7.21 13.95 -4.83
C LYS A 326 8.27 14.17 -5.90
N SER A 327 8.00 15.09 -6.82
CA SER A 327 9.08 15.78 -7.52
C SER A 327 9.65 16.82 -6.57
N GLY A 328 10.97 16.87 -6.39
CA GLY A 328 11.66 17.83 -5.50
C GLY A 328 11.48 19.32 -5.80
N LYS A 329 10.45 19.71 -6.57
CA LYS A 329 10.02 21.10 -6.73
C LYS A 329 8.97 21.42 -5.66
N ALA A 330 9.28 22.40 -4.82
CA ALA A 330 8.37 22.96 -3.84
C ALA A 330 7.08 23.43 -4.54
N GLY A 331 5.98 22.71 -4.32
CA GLY A 331 4.65 23.10 -4.82
C GLY A 331 3.70 21.98 -5.27
N SER A 332 4.11 20.72 -5.36
CA SER A 332 3.21 19.64 -5.85
C SER A 332 2.81 18.62 -4.79
N LYS A 333 1.49 18.44 -4.67
CA LYS A 333 0.67 17.28 -4.25
C LYS A 333 1.36 16.18 -3.46
N GLU A 334 0.71 15.82 -2.35
CA GLU A 334 1.01 14.66 -1.51
C GLU A 334 1.36 13.41 -2.33
N ASP A 335 2.34 12.63 -1.86
CA ASP A 335 2.75 11.38 -2.52
C ASP A 335 1.54 10.48 -2.75
N ASP A 336 1.39 9.94 -3.96
CA ASP A 336 0.29 9.04 -4.28
C ASP A 336 0.28 7.81 -3.36
N LEU A 337 -0.87 7.52 -2.74
CA LEU A 337 -1.04 6.45 -1.74
C LEU A 337 -0.75 5.05 -2.28
N PHE A 338 -1.02 4.82 -3.57
CA PHE A 338 -0.85 3.52 -4.22
C PHE A 338 0.53 3.35 -4.85
N ARG A 339 1.33 4.42 -4.94
CA ARG A 339 2.69 4.37 -5.46
C ARG A 339 3.66 3.80 -4.43
N LYS A 340 4.39 2.74 -4.81
CA LYS A 340 5.51 2.21 -4.00
C LYS A 340 6.54 3.33 -3.73
N PRO A 341 7.02 3.51 -2.49
CA PRO A 341 7.04 2.52 -1.40
C PRO A 341 5.81 2.49 -0.47
N LYS A 342 4.76 3.28 -0.73
CA LYS A 342 3.57 3.26 0.14
C LYS A 342 2.80 1.94 0.00
N PRO A 343 2.19 1.42 1.08
CA PRO A 343 1.52 0.12 1.08
C PRO A 343 0.12 0.14 0.45
N GLY A 344 -0.37 1.28 -0.07
CA GLY A 344 -1.77 1.42 -0.46
C GLY A 344 -2.22 0.43 -1.53
N VAL A 345 -1.37 0.10 -2.51
CA VAL A 345 -1.73 -0.88 -3.54
C VAL A 345 -1.76 -2.32 -2.98
N TRP A 346 -0.95 -2.63 -1.97
CA TRP A 346 -1.05 -3.89 -1.23
C TRP A 346 -2.34 -3.94 -0.42
N GLN A 347 -2.64 -2.89 0.34
CA GLN A 347 -3.86 -2.80 1.15
C GLN A 347 -5.13 -2.91 0.29
N LEU A 348 -5.11 -2.33 -0.92
CA LEU A 348 -6.16 -2.50 -1.91
C LEU A 348 -6.34 -3.99 -2.28
N MET A 349 -5.24 -4.68 -2.62
CA MET A 349 -5.26 -6.09 -2.99
C MET A 349 -5.75 -6.99 -1.85
N GLU A 350 -5.16 -6.82 -0.66
CA GLU A 350 -5.44 -7.56 0.57
C GLU A 350 -6.92 -7.47 0.94
N LYS A 351 -7.49 -6.26 0.97
CA LYS A 351 -8.87 -6.04 1.39
C LYS A 351 -9.91 -6.43 0.35
N HIS A 352 -9.65 -6.12 -0.93
CA HIS A 352 -10.71 -6.12 -1.95
C HIS A 352 -10.53 -7.16 -3.04
N PHE A 353 -9.33 -7.74 -3.15
CA PHE A 353 -9.01 -8.68 -4.22
C PHE A 353 -8.58 -10.04 -3.69
N ASN A 354 -8.67 -10.34 -2.38
CA ASN A 354 -8.28 -11.63 -1.79
C ASN A 354 -9.41 -12.38 -1.07
N SER A 355 -10.67 -12.05 -1.35
CA SER A 355 -11.86 -12.71 -0.77
C SER A 355 -11.87 -12.81 0.76
N GLY A 356 -11.21 -11.88 1.45
CA GLY A 356 -11.10 -11.86 2.91
C GLY A 356 -10.22 -12.97 3.50
N ILE A 357 -9.48 -13.71 2.66
CA ILE A 357 -8.53 -14.73 3.12
C ILE A 357 -7.34 -14.01 3.79
N PRO A 358 -7.06 -14.26 5.08
CA PRO A 358 -5.89 -13.70 5.75
C PRO A 358 -4.59 -14.14 5.07
N ILE A 359 -3.66 -13.20 4.92
CA ILE A 359 -2.36 -13.45 4.28
C ILE A 359 -1.38 -13.93 5.35
N ASP A 360 -0.78 -15.09 5.11
CA ASP A 360 0.37 -15.61 5.85
C ASP A 360 1.62 -14.82 5.43
N MET A 361 2.02 -13.89 6.29
CA MET A 361 3.15 -12.98 6.04
C MET A 361 4.51 -13.71 6.07
N ASP A 362 4.60 -14.85 6.76
CA ASP A 362 5.84 -15.65 6.82
C ASP A 362 6.05 -16.47 5.55
N GLN A 363 4.97 -16.91 4.91
CA GLN A 363 5.03 -17.61 3.63
C GLN A 363 5.03 -16.66 2.43
N SER A 364 4.57 -15.41 2.62
CA SER A 364 4.48 -14.42 1.54
C SER A 364 5.75 -13.59 1.38
N PHE A 365 5.99 -13.11 0.16
CA PHE A 365 7.19 -12.33 -0.15
C PHE A 365 7.00 -11.34 -1.31
N TYR A 366 7.93 -10.40 -1.40
CA TYR A 366 8.05 -9.45 -2.50
C TYR A 366 9.41 -9.56 -3.20
N VAL A 367 9.43 -9.55 -4.53
CA VAL A 367 10.66 -9.53 -5.34
C VAL A 367 10.71 -8.27 -6.20
N GLY A 368 11.77 -7.48 -6.11
CA GLY A 368 11.92 -6.24 -6.88
C GLY A 368 13.36 -5.77 -7.01
N ASP A 369 13.67 -5.02 -8.07
CA ASP A 369 15.03 -4.55 -8.37
C ASP A 369 15.39 -3.26 -7.62
N ALA A 370 14.40 -2.47 -7.20
CA ALA A 370 14.61 -1.22 -6.48
C ALA A 370 14.92 -1.47 -4.99
N ALA A 371 16.10 -2.03 -4.71
CA ALA A 371 16.54 -2.47 -3.40
C ALA A 371 17.46 -1.47 -2.67
N GLY A 372 17.69 -0.28 -3.25
CA GLY A 372 18.52 0.77 -2.64
C GLY A 372 20.03 0.51 -2.69
N ARG A 373 20.48 -0.40 -3.57
CA ARG A 373 21.90 -0.62 -3.85
C ARG A 373 22.48 0.56 -4.65
N GLU A 374 23.80 0.70 -4.68
CA GLU A 374 24.49 1.83 -5.33
C GLU A 374 24.11 2.02 -6.81
N GLN A 375 23.83 0.92 -7.52
CA GLN A 375 23.45 0.92 -8.94
C GLN A 375 21.93 0.96 -9.16
N ASP A 376 21.13 0.84 -8.09
CA ASP A 376 19.67 0.81 -8.21
C ASP A 376 19.13 2.23 -8.47
N HIS A 377 18.11 2.31 -9.30
CA HIS A 377 17.48 3.58 -9.64
C HIS A 377 16.66 4.17 -8.47
N SER A 378 16.26 3.34 -7.50
CA SER A 378 15.55 3.73 -6.28
C SER A 378 15.59 2.62 -5.22
N ASP A 379 14.98 2.88 -4.05
CA ASP A 379 14.76 1.92 -2.96
C ASP A 379 13.26 1.61 -2.73
N ALA A 380 12.45 1.82 -3.78
CA ALA A 380 11.00 1.77 -3.68
C ALA A 380 10.46 0.36 -3.35
N ASP A 381 11.13 -0.70 -3.82
CA ASP A 381 10.66 -2.08 -3.67
C ASP A 381 10.98 -2.65 -2.29
N ILE A 382 12.22 -2.44 -1.82
CA ILE A 382 12.60 -2.87 -0.46
C ILE A 382 11.76 -2.14 0.59
N LYS A 383 11.58 -0.82 0.45
CA LYS A 383 10.75 -0.04 1.38
C LYS A 383 9.27 -0.38 1.30
N PHE A 384 8.78 -0.80 0.13
CA PHE A 384 7.42 -1.31 -0.01
C PHE A 384 7.23 -2.60 0.79
N ALA A 385 8.15 -3.56 0.63
CA ALA A 385 8.14 -4.80 1.39
C ALA A 385 8.24 -4.56 2.91
N GLU A 386 9.15 -3.69 3.35
CA GLU A 386 9.31 -3.29 4.75
C GLU A 386 8.04 -2.64 5.33
N ALA A 387 7.41 -1.73 4.58
CA ALA A 387 6.18 -1.06 5.02
C ALA A 387 5.00 -2.03 5.20
N ILE A 388 5.04 -3.17 4.51
CA ILE A 388 4.02 -4.21 4.58
C ILE A 388 4.37 -5.28 5.63
N GLY A 389 5.66 -5.52 5.86
CA GLY A 389 6.18 -6.64 6.66
C GLY A 389 6.41 -7.92 5.86
N LEU A 390 6.72 -7.81 4.56
CA LEU A 390 7.03 -8.96 3.71
C LEU A 390 8.53 -9.29 3.70
N LYS A 391 8.84 -10.58 3.54
CA LYS A 391 10.18 -11.00 3.09
C LYS A 391 10.47 -10.38 1.73
N PHE A 392 11.69 -9.87 1.56
CA PHE A 392 12.13 -9.23 0.32
C PHE A 392 13.27 -10.00 -0.33
N TYR A 393 13.22 -10.14 -1.66
CA TYR A 393 14.29 -10.70 -2.46
C TYR A 393 14.61 -9.79 -3.64
N VAL A 394 15.87 -9.75 -4.04
CA VAL A 394 16.27 -9.14 -5.32
C VAL A 394 16.13 -10.16 -6.45
N PRO A 395 15.89 -9.73 -7.71
CA PRO A 395 15.58 -10.63 -8.80
C PRO A 395 16.74 -11.58 -9.14
N GLU A 396 17.99 -11.10 -9.02
CA GLU A 396 19.18 -11.91 -9.26
C GLU A 396 19.23 -13.11 -8.30
N ASP A 397 19.08 -12.87 -7.00
CA ASP A 397 19.11 -13.93 -5.98
C ASP A 397 17.92 -14.88 -6.11
N TYR A 398 16.74 -14.35 -6.51
CA TYR A 398 15.52 -15.16 -6.56
C TYR A 398 15.40 -15.98 -7.84
N PHE A 399 15.79 -15.45 -9.00
CA PHE A 399 15.56 -16.09 -10.30
C PHE A 399 16.84 -16.66 -10.93
N ASP A 400 18.02 -16.12 -10.66
CA ASP A 400 19.28 -16.61 -11.23
C ASP A 400 19.84 -17.83 -10.48
N ALA A 401 19.27 -18.14 -9.30
CA ALA A 401 19.58 -19.32 -8.50
C ALA A 401 19.04 -20.64 -9.06
#